data_AF-A0A6N7R5N7-F1
#
_entry.id   AF-A0A6N7R5N7-F1
#
_cell.length_a   1.000
_cell.length_b   1.000
_cell.length_c   1.000
_cell.angle_alpha   90.00
_cell.angle_beta   90.00
_cell.angle_gamma   90.00
#
_symmetry.space_group_name_H-M   'P 1'
#
loop_
_entity.id
_entity.type
_entity.pdbx_description
1 polymer ?
#
loop_
_entity_poly.entity_id
_entity_poly.type
_entity_poly.pdbx_seq_one_letter_code
_entity_poly.pdbx_strand_id
1 'polypeptide(L)'
;MFAYVMIRQLSDPENQFLSDSTTKDNREIINRWWSNKDKIIMRVMLLTVSALVVVAVIDFSMAVQLLSPVAFIGIMIITFFYIVKGNRVEDPSDDSKRKRKTTLFLHRIDYRRHPISIPFILFVLIVISFLLSNDFDIPFNLEVSGGSRYVTSLEGLIFWISILMLASTFIYIINQSDFLGIKRAKQNEDKLFSVHYMEIVFCGASLLIWLVTVFEALIVHFFL
;
A
#
# COMPACT_ATOMS: atom_id res chain seq x y z
N MET A 1 -5.99 12.97 41.12
CA MET A 1 -6.75 11.84 40.55
C MET A 1 -7.74 12.29 39.48
N PHE A 2 -8.61 13.27 39.75
CA PHE A 2 -9.56 13.84 38.75
C PHE A 2 -8.89 14.42 37.49
N ALA A 3 -7.81 15.20 37.64
CA ALA A 3 -7.08 15.74 36.48
C ALA A 3 -6.44 14.64 35.61
N TYR A 4 -5.96 13.55 36.22
CA TYR A 4 -5.38 12.42 35.50
C TYR A 4 -6.44 11.60 34.75
N VAL A 5 -7.64 11.44 35.34
CA VAL A 5 -8.78 10.80 34.67
C VAL A 5 -9.31 11.66 33.53
N MET A 6 -9.37 12.99 33.71
CA MET A 6 -9.84 13.92 32.68
C MET A 6 -8.86 14.04 31.50
N ILE A 7 -7.55 14.10 31.77
CA ILE A 7 -6.50 14.06 30.72
C ILE A 7 -6.52 12.72 29.99
N ARG A 8 -6.74 11.61 30.70
CA ARG A 8 -6.84 10.29 30.09
C ARG A 8 -8.09 10.15 29.22
N GLN A 9 -9.23 10.71 29.66
CA GLN A 9 -10.47 10.77 28.86
C GLN A 9 -10.34 11.67 27.63
N LEU A 10 -9.58 12.76 27.70
CA LEU A 10 -9.25 13.63 26.55
C LEU A 10 -8.21 13.02 25.61
N SER A 11 -7.33 12.15 26.12
CA SER A 11 -6.36 11.38 25.33
C SER A 11 -6.94 10.09 24.75
N ASP A 12 -8.13 9.69 25.21
CA ASP A 12 -8.80 8.49 24.72
C ASP A 12 -9.29 8.79 23.31
N PRO A 13 -8.79 8.09 22.28
CA PRO A 13 -9.17 8.35 20.90
C PRO A 13 -10.69 8.26 20.72
N GLU A 14 -11.36 7.42 21.52
CA GLU A 14 -12.81 7.21 21.54
C GLU A 14 -13.62 8.50 21.85
N ASN A 15 -13.17 9.33 22.79
CA ASN A 15 -13.86 10.58 23.16
C ASN A 15 -13.56 11.74 22.20
N GLN A 16 -12.40 11.71 21.52
CA GLN A 16 -12.10 12.69 20.47
C GLN A 16 -12.97 12.47 19.22
N PHE A 17 -13.39 11.23 18.91
CA PHE A 17 -14.31 10.97 17.78
C PHE A 17 -15.67 11.67 17.92
N LEU A 18 -16.16 11.86 19.16
CA LEU A 18 -17.46 12.49 19.45
C LEU A 18 -17.40 14.02 19.49
N SER A 19 -16.28 14.58 19.99
CA SER A 19 -16.06 16.03 20.10
C SER A 19 -15.93 16.72 18.73
N ASP A 20 -15.49 16.00 17.71
CA ASP A 20 -15.17 16.57 16.40
C ASP A 20 -16.28 16.29 15.36
N SER A 21 -17.55 16.51 15.70
CA SER A 21 -18.68 16.33 14.78
C SER A 21 -19.09 17.61 14.01
N THR A 22 -18.52 18.78 14.36
CA THR A 22 -18.90 20.09 13.79
C THR A 22 -18.09 20.50 12.56
N THR A 23 -16.88 19.96 12.39
CA THR A 23 -16.01 20.27 11.23
C THR A 23 -16.32 19.33 10.06
N LYS A 24 -16.51 19.90 8.86
CA LYS A 24 -16.86 19.20 7.61
C LYS A 24 -15.83 18.10 7.28
N ASP A 25 -16.29 16.87 7.08
CA ASP A 25 -15.44 15.71 6.74
C ASP A 25 -15.35 15.55 5.21
N ASN A 26 -14.14 15.71 4.65
CA ASN A 26 -13.92 15.57 3.21
C ASN A 26 -14.19 14.16 2.67
N ARG A 27 -14.36 13.17 3.56
CA ARG A 27 -14.76 11.81 3.21
C ARG A 27 -16.10 11.75 2.47
N GLU A 28 -17.03 12.66 2.73
CA GLU A 28 -18.30 12.74 1.99
C GLU A 28 -18.08 13.06 0.51
N ILE A 29 -17.14 13.96 0.23
CA ILE A 29 -16.75 14.33 -1.14
C ILE A 29 -16.14 13.10 -1.83
N ILE A 30 -15.26 12.40 -1.12
CA ILE A 30 -14.61 11.18 -1.62
C ILE A 30 -15.63 10.07 -1.90
N ASN A 31 -16.62 9.89 -1.02
CA ASN A 31 -17.70 8.93 -1.24
C ASN A 31 -18.54 9.29 -2.47
N ARG A 32 -18.82 10.57 -2.71
CA ARG A 32 -19.53 11.06 -3.90
C ARG A 32 -18.70 10.90 -5.19
N TRP A 33 -17.40 11.07 -5.10
CA TRP A 33 -16.49 10.79 -6.22
C TRP A 33 -16.45 9.29 -6.50
N TRP A 34 -16.38 8.47 -5.46
CA TRP A 34 -16.36 7.01 -5.57
C TRP A 34 -17.66 6.44 -6.15
N SER A 35 -18.82 7.03 -5.82
CA SER A 35 -20.10 6.60 -6.40
C SER A 35 -20.18 6.87 -7.89
N ASN A 36 -19.46 7.89 -8.38
CA ASN A 36 -19.35 8.24 -9.80
C ASN A 36 -18.02 7.78 -10.41
N LYS A 37 -17.29 6.85 -9.76
CA LYS A 37 -15.93 6.47 -10.13
C LYS A 37 -15.83 6.06 -11.59
N ASP A 38 -16.80 5.32 -12.14
CA ASP A 38 -16.69 4.77 -13.49
C ASP A 38 -16.68 5.90 -14.52
N LYS A 39 -17.50 6.94 -14.33
CA LYS A 39 -17.52 8.14 -15.19
C LYS A 39 -16.24 8.95 -15.06
N ILE A 40 -15.72 9.10 -13.83
CA ILE A 40 -14.49 9.87 -13.57
C ILE A 40 -13.29 9.13 -14.15
N ILE A 41 -13.15 7.84 -13.85
CA ILE A 41 -12.10 6.95 -14.36
C ILE A 41 -12.13 6.94 -15.89
N MET A 42 -13.29 6.80 -16.52
CA MET A 42 -13.40 6.83 -17.98
C MET A 42 -12.91 8.15 -18.57
N ARG A 43 -13.27 9.29 -17.98
CA ARG A 43 -12.81 10.62 -18.44
C ARG A 43 -11.30 10.77 -18.28
N VAL A 44 -10.76 10.41 -17.12
CA VAL A 44 -9.32 10.46 -16.85
C VAL A 44 -8.57 9.52 -17.79
N MET A 45 -9.05 8.28 -17.96
CA MET A 45 -8.46 7.30 -18.87
C MET A 45 -8.45 7.81 -20.31
N LEU A 46 -9.53 8.42 -20.78
CA LEU A 46 -9.59 8.99 -22.13
C LEU A 46 -8.60 10.16 -22.30
N LEU A 47 -8.49 11.03 -21.32
CA LEU A 47 -7.48 12.11 -21.32
C LEU A 47 -6.05 11.56 -21.31
N THR A 48 -5.77 10.58 -20.46
CA THR A 48 -4.45 9.96 -20.36
C THR A 48 -4.08 9.21 -21.64
N VAL A 49 -5.00 8.42 -22.20
CA VAL A 49 -4.76 7.69 -23.45
C VAL A 49 -4.56 8.65 -24.62
N SER A 50 -5.39 9.69 -24.74
CA SER A 50 -5.21 10.70 -25.79
C SER A 50 -3.87 11.42 -25.69
N ALA A 51 -3.43 11.80 -24.48
CA ALA A 51 -2.11 12.38 -24.27
C ALA A 51 -0.98 11.40 -24.68
N LEU A 52 -1.09 10.12 -24.29
CA LEU A 52 -0.11 9.09 -24.69
C LEU A 52 -0.07 8.86 -26.20
N VAL A 53 -1.21 8.93 -26.89
CA VAL A 53 -1.25 8.83 -28.37
C VAL A 53 -0.53 10.01 -29.01
N VAL A 54 -0.72 11.23 -28.50
CA VAL A 54 0.01 12.41 -29.00
C VAL A 54 1.51 12.24 -28.81
N VAL A 55 1.95 11.75 -27.66
CA VAL A 55 3.38 11.44 -27.42
C VAL A 55 3.85 10.34 -28.37
N ALA A 56 3.07 9.28 -28.58
CA ALA A 56 3.43 8.16 -29.43
C ALA A 56 3.63 8.54 -30.90
N VAL A 57 2.91 9.57 -31.39
CA VAL A 57 3.10 10.12 -32.74
C VAL A 57 4.46 10.83 -32.87
N ILE A 58 4.95 11.44 -31.78
CA ILE A 58 6.24 12.14 -31.75
C ILE A 58 7.39 11.16 -31.50
N ASP A 59 7.26 10.34 -30.46
CA ASP A 59 8.22 9.32 -30.04
C ASP A 59 7.49 8.12 -29.41
N PHE A 60 7.43 7.04 -30.18
CA PHE A 60 6.78 5.80 -29.75
C PHE A 60 7.49 5.15 -28.55
N SER A 61 8.83 5.21 -28.50
CA SER A 61 9.60 4.61 -27.41
C SER A 61 9.31 5.31 -26.09
N MET A 62 9.30 6.65 -26.12
CA MET A 62 8.96 7.47 -24.96
C MET A 62 7.52 7.18 -24.48
N ALA A 63 6.55 7.05 -25.40
CA ALA A 63 5.18 6.74 -25.03
C ALA A 63 5.04 5.40 -24.32
N VAL A 64 5.77 4.37 -24.77
CA VAL A 64 5.81 3.06 -24.11
C VAL A 64 6.45 3.16 -22.73
N GLN A 65 7.56 3.88 -22.59
CA GLN A 65 8.22 4.08 -21.28
C GLN A 65 7.33 4.82 -20.28
N LEU A 66 6.46 5.73 -20.74
CA LEU A 66 5.52 6.47 -19.88
C LEU A 66 4.35 5.62 -19.37
N LEU A 67 4.06 4.45 -19.95
CA LEU A 67 2.96 3.60 -19.49
C LEU A 67 3.13 3.16 -18.03
N SER A 68 4.34 2.75 -17.65
CA SER A 68 4.66 2.29 -16.29
C SER A 68 4.43 3.37 -15.22
N PRO A 69 5.05 4.57 -15.30
CA PRO A 69 4.84 5.63 -14.30
C PRO A 69 3.41 6.17 -14.30
N VAL A 70 2.73 6.24 -15.45
CA VAL A 70 1.32 6.63 -15.53
C VAL A 70 0.43 5.62 -14.81
N ALA A 71 0.65 4.32 -15.04
CA ALA A 71 -0.06 3.26 -14.35
C ALA A 71 0.21 3.30 -12.84
N PHE A 72 1.47 3.54 -12.44
CA PHE A 72 1.85 3.69 -11.03
C PHE A 72 1.03 4.78 -10.33
N ILE A 73 1.03 6.01 -10.89
CA ILE A 73 0.30 7.15 -10.33
C ILE A 73 -1.21 6.84 -10.27
N GLY A 74 -1.75 6.25 -11.33
CA GLY A 74 -3.16 5.84 -11.37
C GLY A 74 -3.53 4.88 -10.24
N ILE A 75 -2.72 3.83 -10.03
CA ILE A 75 -2.95 2.86 -8.96
C ILE A 75 -2.76 3.48 -7.58
N MET A 76 -1.76 4.36 -7.37
CA MET A 76 -1.61 5.09 -6.10
C MET A 76 -2.85 5.90 -5.75
N ILE A 77 -3.39 6.66 -6.73
CA ILE A 77 -4.58 7.49 -6.53
C ILE A 77 -5.80 6.61 -6.21
N ILE A 78 -6.01 5.53 -6.97
CA ILE A 78 -7.11 4.58 -6.73
C ILE A 78 -6.98 3.96 -5.34
N THR A 79 -5.77 3.58 -4.93
CA THR A 79 -5.48 2.98 -3.63
C THR A 79 -5.81 3.96 -2.51
N PHE A 80 -5.37 5.22 -2.61
CA PHE A 80 -5.73 6.27 -1.66
C PHE A 80 -7.25 6.40 -1.51
N PHE A 81 -7.98 6.57 -2.61
CA PHE A 81 -9.45 6.68 -2.56
C PHE A 81 -10.13 5.41 -2.01
N TYR A 82 -9.62 4.23 -2.34
CA TYR A 82 -10.13 2.96 -1.83
C TYR A 82 -9.94 2.81 -0.31
N ILE A 83 -8.81 3.27 0.23
CA ILE A 83 -8.56 3.25 1.66
C ILE A 83 -9.42 4.31 2.37
N VAL A 84 -9.57 5.50 1.80
CA VAL A 84 -10.32 6.60 2.45
C VAL A 84 -11.83 6.41 2.40
N LYS A 85 -12.40 5.87 1.31
CA LYS A 85 -13.86 5.78 1.12
C LYS A 85 -14.57 5.02 2.25
N GLY A 86 -15.88 5.17 2.36
CA GLY A 86 -16.72 4.43 3.31
C GLY A 86 -17.11 5.29 4.51
N ASN A 87 -18.06 4.80 5.30
CA ASN A 87 -18.55 5.53 6.46
C ASN A 87 -17.60 5.35 7.65
N ARG A 88 -17.68 6.25 8.63
CA ARG A 88 -17.09 5.98 9.94
C ARG A 88 -17.73 4.69 10.46
N VAL A 89 -16.92 3.71 10.85
CA VAL A 89 -17.44 2.55 11.55
C VAL A 89 -17.80 3.03 12.95
N GLU A 90 -19.06 3.43 13.14
CA GLU A 90 -19.60 3.89 14.43
C GLU A 90 -20.04 2.73 15.33
N ASP A 91 -20.03 1.48 14.86
CA ASP A 91 -20.61 0.39 15.64
C ASP A 91 -19.59 -0.71 16.00
N PRO A 92 -19.14 -0.78 17.27
CA PRO A 92 -18.28 -1.85 17.78
C PRO A 92 -19.01 -3.21 17.92
N SER A 93 -20.32 -3.28 17.66
CA SER A 93 -21.10 -4.50 17.85
C SER A 93 -20.82 -5.60 16.81
N ASP A 94 -20.46 -5.24 15.57
CA ASP A 94 -20.24 -6.22 14.47
C ASP A 94 -18.81 -6.81 14.44
N ASP A 95 -17.83 -6.08 14.98
CA ASP A 95 -16.42 -6.53 15.13
C ASP A 95 -16.28 -7.74 16.07
N SER A 96 -17.28 -8.02 16.90
CA SER A 96 -17.21 -9.03 17.97
C SER A 96 -17.41 -10.46 17.48
N LYS A 97 -18.20 -10.68 16.41
CA LYS A 97 -18.59 -12.03 15.96
C LYS A 97 -17.59 -12.67 15.00
N ARG A 98 -16.82 -11.88 14.25
CA ARG A 98 -15.83 -12.39 13.27
C ARG A 98 -14.49 -12.81 13.89
N LYS A 99 -14.26 -12.45 15.15
CA LYS A 99 -12.99 -12.57 15.90
C LYS A 99 -12.47 -13.99 16.18
N ARG A 100 -13.20 -15.07 15.91
CA ARG A 100 -13.03 -16.31 16.70
C ARG A 100 -12.06 -17.39 16.20
N LYS A 101 -11.62 -17.44 14.93
CA LYS A 101 -10.78 -18.60 14.48
C LYS A 101 -9.60 -18.35 13.52
N THR A 102 -9.49 -17.22 12.82
CA THR A 102 -8.41 -17.00 11.81
C THR A 102 -7.57 -15.74 12.01
N THR A 103 -7.78 -15.00 13.11
CA THR A 103 -7.34 -13.61 13.26
C THR A 103 -6.06 -13.40 14.06
N LEU A 104 -5.47 -14.42 14.68
CA LEU A 104 -4.40 -14.19 15.67
C LEU A 104 -3.09 -13.70 15.04
N PHE A 105 -2.74 -14.21 13.84
CA PHE A 105 -1.59 -13.72 13.08
C PHE A 105 -1.85 -12.34 12.47
N LEU A 106 -3.03 -12.13 11.89
CA LEU A 106 -3.44 -10.84 11.32
C LEU A 106 -3.54 -9.74 12.40
N HIS A 107 -3.88 -10.07 13.64
CA HIS A 107 -3.93 -9.10 14.73
C HIS A 107 -2.54 -8.61 15.18
N ARG A 108 -1.48 -9.39 14.94
CA ARG A 108 -0.10 -8.94 15.19
C ARG A 108 0.36 -7.93 14.14
N ILE A 109 -0.16 -8.04 12.92
CA ILE A 109 0.19 -7.18 11.78
C ILE A 109 -0.93 -6.16 11.56
N ASP A 110 -1.43 -5.55 12.63
CA ASP A 110 -2.47 -4.54 12.52
C ASP A 110 -1.86 -3.17 12.14
N TYR A 111 -1.92 -2.82 10.85
CA TYR A 111 -1.43 -1.53 10.31
C TYR A 111 -2.16 -0.31 10.86
N ARG A 112 -3.25 -0.50 11.60
CA ARG A 112 -3.89 0.59 12.34
C ARG A 112 -3.02 1.07 13.50
N ARG A 113 -2.11 0.25 14.01
CA ARG A 113 -1.32 0.51 15.23
C ARG A 113 0.13 0.85 14.95
N HIS A 114 0.71 0.34 13.87
CA HIS A 114 2.10 0.58 13.53
C HIS A 114 2.26 0.88 12.03
N PRO A 115 3.21 1.76 11.65
CA PRO A 115 3.48 2.08 10.25
C PRO A 115 4.40 1.04 9.57
N ILE A 116 4.97 0.11 10.34
CA ILE A 116 5.93 -0.88 9.83
C ILE A 116 5.14 -2.02 9.17
N SER A 117 5.15 -2.05 7.85
CA SER A 117 4.44 -3.06 7.07
C SER A 117 5.33 -4.17 6.55
N ILE A 118 4.76 -5.34 6.27
CA ILE A 118 5.51 -6.44 5.61
C ILE A 118 6.15 -5.97 4.29
N PRO A 119 5.44 -5.23 3.41
CA PRO A 119 6.04 -4.63 2.22
C PRO A 119 7.25 -3.76 2.54
N PHE A 120 7.20 -2.94 3.60
CA PHE A 120 8.32 -2.09 3.99
C PHE A 120 9.55 -2.92 4.39
N ILE A 121 9.37 -3.95 5.22
CA ILE A 121 10.48 -4.83 5.63
C ILE A 121 11.10 -5.50 4.40
N LEU A 122 10.26 -6.03 3.51
CA LEU A 122 10.74 -6.71 2.31
C LEU A 122 11.44 -5.75 1.34
N PHE A 123 10.93 -4.53 1.19
CA PHE A 123 11.56 -3.47 0.42
C PHE A 123 12.96 -3.16 0.95
N VAL A 124 13.11 -2.97 2.27
CA VAL A 124 14.39 -2.71 2.91
C VAL A 124 15.36 -3.88 2.70
N LEU A 125 14.90 -5.13 2.83
CA LEU A 125 15.72 -6.31 2.56
C LEU A 125 16.24 -6.34 1.12
N ILE A 126 15.37 -6.11 0.13
CA ILE A 126 15.76 -6.07 -1.28
C ILE A 126 16.80 -4.97 -1.52
N VAL A 127 16.57 -3.76 -1.02
CA VAL A 127 17.50 -2.62 -1.17
C VAL A 127 18.86 -2.92 -0.53
N ILE A 128 18.87 -3.44 0.71
CA ILE A 128 20.12 -3.80 1.39
C ILE A 128 20.85 -4.90 0.62
N SER A 129 20.15 -5.93 0.13
CA SER A 129 20.77 -6.98 -0.68
C SER A 129 21.42 -6.44 -1.95
N PHE A 130 20.79 -5.46 -2.61
CA PHE A 130 21.39 -4.78 -3.77
C PHE A 130 22.63 -3.98 -3.42
N LEU A 131 22.58 -3.20 -2.33
CA LEU A 131 23.74 -2.44 -1.87
C LEU A 131 24.91 -3.35 -1.52
N LEU A 132 24.66 -4.44 -0.80
CA LEU A 132 25.68 -5.44 -0.47
C LEU A 132 26.22 -6.14 -1.72
N SER A 133 25.35 -6.52 -2.65
CA SER A 133 25.79 -7.11 -3.93
C SER A 133 26.74 -6.19 -4.68
N ASN A 134 26.42 -4.89 -4.74
CA ASN A 134 27.26 -3.90 -5.40
C ASN A 134 28.61 -3.70 -4.68
N ASP A 135 28.62 -3.70 -3.35
CA ASP A 135 29.85 -3.50 -2.57
C ASP A 135 30.77 -4.74 -2.57
N PHE A 136 30.21 -5.95 -2.67
CA PHE A 136 30.96 -7.22 -2.67
C PHE A 136 31.17 -7.83 -4.06
N ASP A 137 30.78 -7.12 -5.12
CA ASP A 137 30.81 -7.57 -6.52
C ASP A 137 30.15 -8.96 -6.73
N ILE A 138 29.10 -9.22 -5.96
CA ILE A 138 28.35 -10.49 -6.01
C ILE A 138 27.30 -10.35 -7.11
N PRO A 139 27.24 -11.25 -8.11
CA PRO A 139 26.27 -11.15 -9.19
C PRO A 139 24.84 -11.43 -8.69
N PHE A 140 24.09 -10.39 -8.37
CA PHE A 140 22.64 -10.47 -8.12
C PHE A 140 21.89 -10.49 -9.45
N ASN A 141 21.84 -11.67 -10.07
CA ASN A 141 21.17 -11.87 -11.34
C ASN A 141 19.64 -12.00 -11.15
N LEU A 142 18.99 -10.90 -10.77
CA LEU A 142 17.52 -10.79 -10.82
C LEU A 142 17.01 -10.66 -12.26
N GLU A 143 17.89 -10.26 -13.19
CA GLU A 143 17.64 -10.24 -14.62
C GLU A 143 18.88 -10.78 -15.34
N VAL A 144 18.68 -11.72 -16.25
CA VAL A 144 19.76 -12.23 -17.12
C VAL A 144 19.38 -11.88 -18.55
N SER A 145 20.20 -11.08 -19.21
CA SER A 145 20.17 -10.83 -20.66
C SER A 145 18.80 -10.43 -21.23
N GLY A 146 18.25 -9.29 -20.79
CA GLY A 146 17.10 -8.64 -21.45
C GLY A 146 15.72 -9.23 -21.15
N GLY A 147 15.62 -10.18 -20.22
CA GLY A 147 14.36 -10.67 -19.68
C GLY A 147 14.52 -11.25 -18.27
N SER A 148 13.49 -11.12 -17.44
CA SER A 148 13.48 -11.79 -16.13
C SER A 148 13.42 -13.31 -16.34
N ARG A 149 14.26 -14.06 -15.60
CA ARG A 149 14.19 -15.53 -15.53
C ARG A 149 12.89 -16.00 -14.83
N TYR A 150 12.24 -15.08 -14.13
CA TYR A 150 11.00 -15.29 -13.41
C TYR A 150 9.83 -14.64 -14.16
N VAL A 151 8.60 -15.05 -13.84
CA VAL A 151 7.36 -14.52 -14.45
C VAL A 151 7.20 -13.00 -14.26
N THR A 152 7.99 -12.39 -13.37
CA THR A 152 7.98 -10.97 -13.04
C THR A 152 9.39 -10.42 -12.97
N SER A 153 9.59 -9.17 -13.40
CA SER A 153 10.85 -8.44 -13.20
C SER A 153 10.94 -7.89 -11.78
N LEU A 154 12.16 -7.54 -11.37
CA LEU A 154 12.40 -6.85 -10.11
C LEU A 154 11.66 -5.52 -10.06
N GLU A 155 11.69 -4.76 -11.15
CA GLU A 155 10.95 -3.50 -11.27
C GLU A 155 9.45 -3.70 -11.00
N GLY A 156 8.87 -4.77 -11.55
CA GLY A 156 7.48 -5.15 -11.31
C GLY A 156 7.19 -5.52 -9.85
N LEU A 157 8.11 -6.23 -9.17
CA LEU A 157 7.97 -6.57 -7.75
C LEU A 157 8.05 -5.30 -6.89
N ILE A 158 9.02 -4.44 -7.12
CA ILE A 158 9.20 -3.17 -6.40
C ILE A 158 7.97 -2.27 -6.59
N PHE A 159 7.41 -2.22 -7.80
CA PHE A 159 6.18 -1.50 -8.10
C PHE A 159 5.03 -1.94 -7.19
N TRP A 160 4.75 -3.25 -7.09
CA TRP A 160 3.67 -3.77 -6.26
C TRP A 160 3.95 -3.62 -4.75
N ILE A 161 5.18 -3.88 -4.31
CA ILE A 161 5.61 -3.68 -2.92
C ILE A 161 5.38 -2.21 -2.51
N SER A 162 5.73 -1.26 -3.37
CA SER A 162 5.56 0.18 -3.12
C SER A 162 4.09 0.56 -2.97
N ILE A 163 3.20 0.02 -3.80
CA ILE A 163 1.75 0.25 -3.69
C ILE A 163 1.19 -0.30 -2.37
N LEU A 164 1.63 -1.49 -1.93
CA LEU A 164 1.20 -2.08 -0.67
C LEU A 164 1.74 -1.34 0.55
N MET A 165 2.97 -0.84 0.46
CA MET A 165 3.55 0.05 1.46
C MET A 165 2.75 1.35 1.60
N LEU A 166 2.32 1.95 0.47
CA LEU A 166 1.43 3.11 0.50
C LEU A 166 0.06 2.78 1.09
N ALA A 167 -0.53 1.65 0.72
CA ALA A 167 -1.83 1.21 1.24
C ALA A 167 -1.80 1.04 2.78
N SER A 168 -0.80 0.34 3.30
CA SER A 168 -0.59 0.14 4.74
C SER A 168 -0.31 1.47 5.47
N THR A 169 0.49 2.36 4.87
CA THR A 169 0.77 3.70 5.41
C THR A 169 -0.49 4.56 5.48
N PHE A 170 -1.32 4.59 4.43
CA PHE A 170 -2.57 5.34 4.46
C PHE A 170 -3.56 4.80 5.49
N ILE A 171 -3.63 3.47 5.68
CA ILE A 171 -4.42 2.86 6.76
C ILE A 171 -3.97 3.39 8.11
N TYR A 172 -2.65 3.41 8.37
CA TYR A 172 -2.09 3.93 9.60
C TYR A 172 -2.44 5.42 9.82
N ILE A 173 -2.17 6.27 8.81
CA ILE A 173 -2.41 7.71 8.88
C ILE A 173 -3.87 8.02 9.19
N ILE A 174 -4.82 7.44 8.45
CA ILE A 174 -6.26 7.71 8.62
C ILE A 174 -6.77 7.17 9.97
N ASN A 175 -6.12 6.14 10.50
CA ASN A 175 -6.52 5.57 11.79
C ASN A 175 -5.93 6.33 12.98
N GLN A 176 -4.86 7.12 12.80
CA GLN A 176 -4.17 7.81 13.89
C GLN A 176 -4.31 9.34 13.86
N SER A 177 -4.59 9.93 12.70
CA SER A 177 -4.59 11.38 12.50
C SER A 177 -5.65 11.84 11.51
N ASP A 178 -5.99 13.13 11.58
CA ASP A 178 -6.74 13.81 10.53
C ASP A 178 -5.80 14.12 9.36
N PHE A 179 -6.21 13.75 8.15
CA PHE A 179 -5.36 13.86 6.96
C PHE A 179 -6.15 14.46 5.79
N LEU A 180 -5.67 15.56 5.20
CA LEU A 180 -6.33 16.24 4.07
C LEU A 180 -7.81 16.60 4.32
N GLY A 181 -8.14 16.95 5.57
CA GLY A 181 -9.53 17.22 6.00
C GLY A 181 -10.43 15.99 6.07
N ILE A 182 -9.85 14.78 5.94
CA ILE A 182 -10.49 13.52 6.30
C ILE A 182 -10.24 13.33 7.78
N LYS A 183 -11.32 13.21 8.54
CA LYS A 183 -11.20 12.94 9.97
C LYS A 183 -10.76 11.52 10.23
N ARG A 184 -10.01 11.37 11.32
CA ARG A 184 -9.61 10.07 11.86
C ARG A 184 -10.82 9.15 11.92
N ALA A 185 -10.69 7.92 11.44
CA ALA A 185 -11.72 6.90 11.61
C ALA A 185 -11.12 5.51 11.67
N LYS A 186 -11.74 4.64 12.49
CA LYS A 186 -11.43 3.22 12.47
C LYS A 186 -11.80 2.65 11.10
N GLN A 187 -10.81 2.10 10.40
CA GLN A 187 -11.02 1.45 9.11
C GLN A 187 -11.82 0.15 9.28
N ASN A 188 -12.57 -0.26 8.26
CA ASN A 188 -13.27 -1.55 8.24
C ASN A 188 -12.25 -2.71 8.25
N GLU A 189 -12.54 -3.79 8.99
CA GLU A 189 -11.76 -5.03 8.96
C GLU A 189 -11.66 -5.61 7.54
N ASP A 190 -12.73 -5.57 6.73
CA ASP A 190 -12.69 -6.11 5.36
C ASP A 190 -11.59 -5.49 4.50
N LYS A 191 -11.36 -4.18 4.63
CA LYS A 191 -10.30 -3.49 3.89
C LYS A 191 -8.91 -3.92 4.36
N LEU A 192 -8.75 -4.07 5.68
CA LEU A 192 -7.50 -4.53 6.27
C LEU A 192 -7.18 -5.96 5.80
N PHE A 193 -8.18 -6.84 5.80
CA PHE A 193 -8.06 -8.19 5.24
C PHE A 193 -7.71 -8.18 3.76
N SER A 194 -8.31 -7.29 2.96
CA SER A 194 -8.00 -7.17 1.53
C SER A 194 -6.55 -6.76 1.30
N VAL A 195 -6.01 -5.82 2.10
CA VAL A 195 -4.61 -5.42 2.00
C VAL A 195 -3.69 -6.57 2.39
N HIS A 196 -3.95 -7.25 3.51
CA HIS A 196 -3.15 -8.40 3.92
C HIS A 196 -3.18 -9.55 2.92
N TYR A 197 -4.33 -9.81 2.29
CA TYR A 197 -4.41 -10.82 1.24
C TYR A 197 -3.50 -10.49 0.06
N MET A 198 -3.51 -9.22 -0.39
CA MET A 198 -2.62 -8.76 -1.45
C MET A 198 -1.15 -8.84 -1.02
N GLU A 199 -0.82 -8.51 0.22
CA GLU A 199 0.54 -8.67 0.75
C GLU A 199 1.02 -10.12 0.73
N ILE A 200 0.17 -11.07 1.13
CA ILE A 200 0.53 -12.49 1.08
C ILE A 200 0.87 -12.92 -0.35
N VAL A 201 0.08 -12.47 -1.33
CA VAL A 201 0.31 -12.80 -2.75
C VAL A 201 1.59 -12.15 -3.27
N PHE A 202 1.69 -10.81 -3.19
CA PHE A 202 2.79 -10.07 -3.81
C PHE A 202 4.08 -10.13 -2.99
N CYS A 203 4.02 -9.86 -1.68
CA CYS A 203 5.20 -9.95 -0.83
C CYS A 203 5.67 -11.40 -0.65
N GLY A 204 4.75 -12.38 -0.61
CA GLY A 204 5.12 -13.79 -0.57
C GLY A 204 5.88 -14.23 -1.83
N ALA A 205 5.35 -13.92 -3.02
CA ALA A 205 6.05 -14.19 -4.27
C ALA A 205 7.40 -13.46 -4.36
N SER A 206 7.43 -12.18 -3.97
CA SER A 206 8.65 -11.37 -3.93
C SER A 206 9.72 -11.96 -3.00
N LEU A 207 9.32 -12.42 -1.82
CA LEU A 207 10.21 -13.01 -0.82
C LEU A 207 10.81 -14.33 -1.31
N LEU A 208 10.00 -15.16 -1.99
CA LEU A 208 10.49 -16.41 -2.59
C LEU A 208 11.53 -16.14 -3.69
N ILE A 209 11.25 -15.18 -4.58
CA ILE A 209 12.20 -14.78 -5.64
C ILE A 209 13.48 -14.26 -5.00
N TRP A 210 13.37 -13.33 -4.04
CA TRP A 210 14.52 -12.79 -3.32
C TRP A 210 15.36 -13.88 -2.64
N LEU A 211 14.73 -14.84 -1.96
CA LEU A 211 15.44 -15.97 -1.32
C LEU A 211 16.23 -16.81 -2.33
N VAL A 212 15.61 -17.15 -3.47
CA VAL A 212 16.30 -17.92 -4.52
C VAL A 212 17.47 -17.13 -5.07
N THR A 213 17.32 -15.83 -5.34
CA THR A 213 18.40 -14.99 -5.85
C THR A 213 19.55 -14.87 -4.84
N VAL A 214 19.25 -14.61 -3.56
CA VAL A 214 20.27 -14.56 -2.50
C VAL A 214 21.01 -15.89 -2.43
N PHE A 215 20.30 -17.01 -2.51
CA PHE A 215 20.90 -18.34 -2.42
C PHE A 215 21.78 -18.66 -3.63
N GLU A 216 21.32 -18.38 -4.85
CA GLU A 216 22.15 -18.51 -6.06
C GLU A 216 23.40 -17.63 -5.97
N ALA A 217 23.25 -16.37 -5.54
CA ALA A 217 24.36 -15.44 -5.36
C ALA A 217 25.40 -15.94 -4.35
N LEU A 218 24.96 -16.50 -3.22
CA LEU A 218 25.83 -17.10 -2.21
C LEU A 218 26.55 -18.35 -2.76
N ILE A 219 25.86 -19.22 -3.51
CA ILE A 219 26.49 -20.38 -4.13
C ILE A 219 27.58 -19.94 -5.10
N VAL A 220 27.27 -19.00 -5.99
CA VAL A 220 28.21 -18.52 -7.00
C VAL A 220 29.44 -17.88 -6.35
N HIS A 221 29.26 -17.12 -5.26
CA HIS A 221 30.38 -16.42 -4.63
C HIS A 221 31.27 -17.32 -3.76
N PHE A 222 30.70 -18.34 -3.08
CA PHE A 222 31.46 -19.17 -2.14
C PHE A 222 31.92 -20.52 -2.70
N PHE A 223 31.27 -21.05 -3.74
CA PHE A 223 31.51 -22.41 -4.23
C PHE A 223 31.93 -22.50 -5.70
N LEU A 224 31.88 -21.39 -6.44
CA LEU A 224 32.23 -21.28 -7.86
C LEU A 224 33.30 -20.21 -8.06
#